data_AF-A0A0R2R154-F1
#
_entry.id   AF-A0A0R2R154-F1
#
_cell.length_a   1.000
_cell.length_b   1.000
_cell.length_c   1.000
_cell.angle_alpha   90.00
_cell.angle_beta   90.00
_cell.angle_gamma   90.00
#
_symmetry.space_group_name_H-M   'P 1'
#
loop_
_entity.id
_entity.type
_entity.pdbx_description
1 polymer ?
#
loop_
_entity_poly.entity_id
_entity_poly.type
_entity_poly.pdbx_seq_one_letter_code
_entity_poly.pdbx_strand_id
1 'polypeptide(L)'
;MSPQLLPEPSHRVRRAGIALSLLITLGILAGCSEPITSDPEPSLDNESTPSTEQAESPSTRVDIPTGLEARSFAEGIDDAELLSWVEAAIAEMKDPPTSFLGLIWPIGTQIDDDPDPQLFDGDMFREHTQALTDEDLDATVATFREWQSNLVCAEDIDDREMEDGAKRVERWITGGADVATAPDPCFRARSGVYAWPEGVSKTTATEVWFHEAYHGLSNYLIRQCSVAENQPEEKYEGIRWFAEGTAEYFGNYMAAKIEGRDDYVQVILRKAYNDYRGDPGADFNNAYFQAAGIQLMIERGTLDAEKVKDGSYFNDCAYMETFDPGQAEPQYIAENFGQIVESGGRYQFSEDAING
;
A
#
# COMPACT_ATOMS: atom_id res chain seq x y z
N MET A 1 -61.36 -39.34 -21.52
CA MET A 1 -60.27 -38.78 -22.33
C MET A 1 -60.29 -37.28 -22.14
N SER A 2 -59.51 -36.81 -21.17
CA SER A 2 -59.29 -35.41 -20.85
C SER A 2 -57.78 -35.27 -20.59
N PRO A 3 -57.08 -34.30 -21.20
CA PRO A 3 -55.65 -34.17 -21.01
C PRO A 3 -55.33 -33.50 -19.68
N GLN A 4 -54.37 -34.08 -18.96
CA GLN A 4 -53.77 -33.54 -17.74
C GLN A 4 -52.86 -32.36 -18.09
N LEU A 5 -53.08 -31.21 -17.44
CA LEU A 5 -52.19 -30.06 -17.45
C LEU A 5 -50.98 -30.35 -16.54
N LEU A 6 -49.79 -30.30 -17.13
CA LEU A 6 -48.52 -30.20 -16.40
C LEU A 6 -48.26 -28.72 -16.05
N PRO A 7 -47.66 -28.41 -14.89
CA PRO A 7 -47.33 -27.03 -14.52
C PRO A 7 -46.05 -26.56 -15.23
N GLU A 8 -46.04 -25.30 -15.67
CA GLU A 8 -44.88 -24.61 -16.22
C GLU A 8 -43.76 -24.43 -15.16
N PRO A 9 -42.48 -24.53 -15.53
CA PRO A 9 -41.38 -24.18 -14.66
C PRO A 9 -41.24 -22.65 -14.57
N SER A 10 -41.33 -22.12 -13.36
CA SER A 10 -41.04 -20.70 -13.09
C SER A 10 -39.56 -20.42 -13.31
N HIS A 11 -39.23 -19.66 -14.35
CA HIS A 11 -37.92 -19.04 -14.49
C HIS A 11 -37.78 -17.91 -13.46
N ARG A 12 -37.34 -18.25 -12.23
CA ARG A 12 -36.70 -17.26 -11.36
C ARG A 12 -35.29 -17.04 -11.89
N VAL A 13 -35.11 -15.93 -12.59
CA VAL A 13 -33.80 -15.35 -12.86
C VAL A 13 -33.15 -15.06 -11.52
N ARG A 14 -32.24 -15.93 -11.08
CA ARG A 14 -31.23 -15.57 -10.08
C ARG A 14 -30.35 -14.52 -10.76
N ARG A 15 -30.56 -13.25 -10.41
CA ARG A 15 -29.52 -12.23 -10.58
C ARG A 15 -28.36 -12.68 -9.69
N ALA A 16 -27.35 -13.30 -10.30
CA ALA A 16 -26.03 -13.35 -9.70
C ALA A 16 -25.55 -11.89 -9.67
N GLY A 17 -25.59 -11.27 -8.49
CA GLY A 17 -24.89 -10.02 -8.27
C GLY A 17 -23.41 -10.31 -8.42
N ILE A 18 -22.82 -9.81 -9.50
CA ILE A 18 -21.37 -9.65 -9.57
C ILE A 18 -21.10 -8.48 -8.63
N ALA A 19 -20.69 -8.79 -7.40
CA ALA A 19 -20.12 -7.79 -6.50
C ALA A 19 -18.79 -7.38 -7.13
N LEU A 20 -18.81 -6.25 -7.83
CA LEU A 20 -17.61 -5.59 -8.32
C LEU A 20 -17.07 -4.81 -7.12
N SER A 21 -16.21 -5.44 -6.32
CA SER A 21 -15.52 -4.79 -5.20
C SER A 21 -14.53 -3.79 -5.77
N LEU A 22 -14.97 -2.55 -5.97
CA LEU A 22 -14.12 -1.40 -6.22
C LEU A 22 -13.37 -1.08 -4.92
N LEU A 23 -12.20 -1.69 -4.75
CA LEU A 23 -11.17 -1.23 -3.82
C LEU A 23 -10.61 0.07 -4.39
N ILE A 24 -11.13 1.20 -3.90
CA ILE A 24 -10.58 2.52 -4.16
C ILE A 24 -9.63 2.77 -2.99
N THR A 25 -8.35 2.49 -3.16
CA THR A 25 -7.30 2.84 -2.19
C THR A 25 -7.05 4.35 -2.27
N LEU A 26 -7.84 5.14 -1.53
CA LEU A 26 -7.52 6.54 -1.27
C LEU A 26 -6.59 6.62 -0.04
N GLY A 27 -5.29 6.45 -0.26
CA GLY A 27 -4.28 6.74 0.75
C GLY A 27 -4.13 8.24 0.96
N ILE A 28 -4.74 8.79 2.01
CA ILE A 28 -4.50 10.16 2.48
C ILE A 28 -3.52 10.08 3.64
N LEU A 29 -2.25 10.42 3.41
CA LEU A 29 -1.34 10.80 4.49
C LEU A 29 -1.65 12.26 4.86
N ALA A 30 -2.41 12.47 5.94
CA ALA A 30 -2.70 13.80 6.46
C ALA A 30 -1.52 14.31 7.31
N GLY A 31 -0.84 15.35 6.81
CA GLY A 31 0.19 16.08 7.53
C GLY A 31 -0.37 16.81 8.76
N CYS A 32 0.38 16.73 9.87
CA CYS A 32 0.04 17.41 11.12
C CYS A 32 0.19 18.94 11.00
N SER A 33 -0.76 19.67 11.59
CA SER A 33 -0.86 21.13 11.60
C SER A 33 0.24 21.83 12.44
N GLU A 34 0.67 23.01 11.96
CA GLU A 34 1.66 23.91 12.58
C GLU A 34 1.30 24.43 13.98
N PRO A 35 2.29 24.75 14.84
CA PRO A 35 2.05 25.32 16.16
C PRO A 35 1.93 26.85 16.16
N ILE A 36 0.96 27.33 16.93
CA ILE A 36 0.71 28.75 17.22
C ILE A 36 1.85 29.34 18.06
N THR A 37 2.39 30.47 17.60
CA THR A 37 3.38 31.30 18.27
C THR A 37 2.82 32.02 19.50
N SER A 38 3.56 32.01 20.61
CA SER A 38 3.44 33.05 21.63
C SER A 38 4.80 33.39 22.25
N ASP A 39 5.10 34.68 22.25
CA ASP A 39 6.33 35.36 22.68
C ASP A 39 6.51 35.42 24.22
N PRO A 40 7.70 35.82 24.73
CA PRO A 40 8.25 35.34 26.01
C PRO A 40 8.21 36.32 27.20
N GLU A 41 8.74 35.81 28.34
CA GLU A 41 9.32 36.45 29.55
C GLU A 41 8.46 36.61 30.83
N PRO A 42 9.06 36.71 32.05
CA PRO A 42 10.49 36.68 32.41
C PRO A 42 10.91 35.75 33.58
N SER A 43 12.23 35.61 33.68
CA SER A 43 13.16 35.12 34.72
C SER A 43 12.75 35.19 36.20
N LEU A 44 13.21 34.20 36.99
CA LEU A 44 13.76 34.39 38.36
C LEU A 44 14.87 33.38 38.66
N ASP A 45 15.87 33.86 39.39
CA ASP A 45 17.23 33.32 39.57
C ASP A 45 17.39 32.19 40.61
N ASN A 46 18.51 31.47 40.43
CA ASN A 46 19.43 30.89 41.42
C ASN A 46 18.93 29.93 42.50
N GLU A 47 19.48 28.70 42.52
CA GLU A 47 20.45 28.32 43.56
C GLU A 47 21.29 27.10 43.13
N SER A 48 22.60 27.19 43.29
CA SER A 48 23.58 26.14 42.99
C SER A 48 23.85 25.29 44.23
N THR A 49 23.92 23.97 44.10
CA THR A 49 24.77 23.12 44.96
C THR A 49 25.18 21.85 44.17
N PRO A 50 26.46 21.44 44.18
CA PRO A 50 26.97 20.40 43.30
C PRO A 50 26.83 19.01 43.94
N SER A 51 26.40 18.03 43.17
CA SER A 51 26.52 16.61 43.55
C SER A 51 26.90 15.78 42.33
N THR A 52 28.20 15.45 42.33
CA THR A 52 28.79 14.19 41.86
C THR A 52 28.47 13.73 40.44
N GLU A 53 29.39 14.05 39.52
CA GLU A 53 29.59 13.33 38.26
C GLU A 53 29.70 11.83 38.52
N GLN A 54 28.64 11.09 38.17
CA GLN A 54 28.79 9.73 37.70
C GLN A 54 28.79 9.83 36.18
N ALA A 55 29.98 9.67 35.61
CA ALA A 55 30.14 9.47 34.19
C ALA A 55 29.45 8.15 33.81
N GLU A 56 28.20 8.24 33.35
CA GLU A 56 27.65 7.20 32.50
C GLU A 56 28.42 7.26 31.18
N SER A 57 29.29 6.27 31.00
CA SER A 57 29.85 5.93 29.70
C SER A 57 28.71 5.89 28.69
N PRO A 58 28.87 6.44 27.47
CA PRO A 58 27.84 6.35 26.47
C PRO A 58 27.56 4.87 26.25
N SER A 59 26.32 4.46 26.53
CA SER A 59 25.80 3.20 26.02
C SER A 59 25.99 3.27 24.53
N THR A 60 26.98 2.54 24.02
CA THR A 60 27.03 2.11 22.63
C THR A 60 25.67 1.48 22.33
N ARG A 61 24.74 2.26 21.76
CA ARG A 61 23.51 1.75 21.17
C ARG A 61 23.96 0.86 20.01
N VAL A 62 23.87 -0.44 20.27
CA VAL A 62 24.15 -1.52 19.35
C VAL A 62 23.12 -1.49 18.22
N ASP A 63 23.58 -1.90 17.05
CA ASP A 63 22.90 -2.04 15.76
C ASP A 63 21.39 -2.30 15.82
N ILE A 64 20.66 -1.57 14.96
CA ILE A 64 19.25 -1.79 14.61
C ILE A 64 19.02 -3.31 14.40
N PRO A 65 18.05 -3.96 15.08
CA PRO A 65 17.74 -5.35 14.82
C PRO A 65 17.39 -5.54 13.33
N THR A 66 18.29 -6.21 12.61
CA THR A 66 18.04 -6.73 11.26
C THR A 66 17.12 -7.94 11.39
N GLY A 67 15.81 -7.71 11.33
CA GLY A 67 14.80 -8.76 11.39
C GLY A 67 13.81 -8.59 10.25
N LEU A 68 13.69 -9.62 9.41
CA LEU A 68 12.52 -9.82 8.57
C LEU A 68 11.52 -10.58 9.42
N GLU A 69 10.36 -9.99 9.63
CA GLU A 69 9.32 -10.55 10.47
C GLU A 69 8.03 -10.69 9.67
N ALA A 70 7.31 -11.76 9.93
CA ALA A 70 6.01 -12.00 9.34
C ALA A 70 5.09 -12.66 10.35
N ARG A 71 3.87 -12.13 10.47
CA ARG A 71 2.81 -12.70 11.31
C ARG A 71 1.51 -12.68 10.54
N SER A 72 0.85 -13.83 10.50
CA SER A 72 -0.46 -14.00 9.88
C SER A 72 -1.44 -14.57 10.88
N PHE A 73 -2.57 -13.87 11.03
CA PHE A 73 -3.73 -14.33 11.79
C PHE A 73 -4.84 -14.85 10.86
N ALA A 74 -4.59 -14.90 9.55
CA ALA A 74 -5.59 -15.29 8.55
C ALA A 74 -5.53 -16.78 8.22
N GLU A 75 -6.71 -17.40 8.12
CA GLU A 75 -6.81 -18.79 7.65
C GLU A 75 -6.43 -18.87 6.16
N GLY A 76 -5.42 -19.69 5.84
CA GLY A 76 -4.98 -19.95 4.45
C GLY A 76 -3.67 -19.29 4.05
N ILE A 77 -3.09 -18.43 4.90
CA ILE A 77 -1.72 -17.92 4.81
C ILE A 77 -1.12 -18.05 6.20
N ASP A 78 -0.15 -18.94 6.40
CA ASP A 78 0.52 -19.06 7.71
C ASP A 78 1.75 -18.14 7.81
N ASP A 79 2.32 -18.00 9.01
CA ASP A 79 3.51 -17.18 9.27
C ASP A 79 4.69 -17.53 8.35
N ALA A 80 4.88 -18.82 8.05
CA ALA A 80 6.01 -19.27 7.23
C ALA A 80 5.81 -18.92 5.76
N GLU A 81 4.58 -19.03 5.27
CA GLU A 81 4.21 -18.58 3.93
C GLU A 81 4.37 -17.07 3.80
N LEU A 82 3.83 -16.28 4.75
CA LEU A 82 3.98 -14.82 4.71
C LEU A 82 5.45 -14.39 4.83
N LEU A 83 6.25 -15.06 5.66
CA LEU A 83 7.69 -14.82 5.73
C LEU A 83 8.36 -15.07 4.38
N SER A 84 7.97 -16.15 3.68
CA SER A 84 8.50 -16.42 2.34
C SER A 84 8.13 -15.34 1.33
N TRP A 85 6.98 -14.69 1.49
CA TRP A 85 6.57 -13.55 0.66
C TRP A 85 7.44 -12.31 0.96
N VAL A 86 7.69 -12.00 2.23
CA VAL A 86 8.61 -10.93 2.65
C VAL A 86 9.99 -11.15 2.06
N GLU A 87 10.56 -12.34 2.23
CA GLU A 87 11.88 -12.68 1.69
C GLU A 87 11.91 -12.59 0.17
N ALA A 88 10.86 -13.04 -0.51
CA ALA A 88 10.77 -12.98 -1.97
C ALA A 88 10.67 -11.55 -2.50
N ALA A 89 9.91 -10.67 -1.83
CA ALA A 89 9.81 -9.26 -2.22
C ALA A 89 11.16 -8.55 -2.02
N ILE A 90 11.80 -8.76 -0.87
CA ILE A 90 13.11 -8.17 -0.54
C ILE A 90 14.19 -8.62 -1.52
N ALA A 91 14.15 -9.88 -1.97
CA ALA A 91 15.10 -10.40 -2.95
C ALA A 91 15.00 -9.73 -4.33
N GLU A 92 13.87 -9.13 -4.67
CA GLU A 92 13.72 -8.33 -5.90
C GLU A 92 14.28 -6.91 -5.75
N MET A 93 14.26 -6.36 -4.54
CA MET A 93 14.59 -4.96 -4.30
C MET A 93 16.08 -4.68 -4.40
N LYS A 94 16.42 -3.57 -5.06
CA LYS A 94 17.82 -3.14 -5.20
C LYS A 94 18.43 -2.65 -3.89
N ASP A 95 17.63 -1.98 -3.06
CA ASP A 95 18.09 -1.37 -1.80
C ASP A 95 16.99 -1.44 -0.73
N PRO A 96 16.55 -2.64 -0.29
CA PRO A 96 15.44 -2.75 0.66
C PRO A 96 15.78 -2.20 2.06
N PRO A 97 14.75 -1.86 2.88
CA PRO A 97 14.96 -1.52 4.28
C PRO A 97 15.61 -2.67 5.07
N THR A 98 16.28 -2.33 6.17
CA THR A 98 16.99 -3.33 7.00
C THR A 98 16.10 -4.08 7.98
N SER A 99 14.91 -3.56 8.26
CA SER A 99 13.85 -4.24 9.00
C SER A 99 12.55 -4.11 8.23
N PHE A 100 11.81 -5.21 8.16
CA PHE A 100 10.51 -5.25 7.50
C PHE A 100 9.54 -6.17 8.24
N LEU A 101 8.34 -5.67 8.54
CA LEU A 101 7.23 -6.47 9.08
C LEU A 101 6.16 -6.71 8.00
N GLY A 102 5.90 -7.98 7.70
CA GLY A 102 4.67 -8.42 7.02
C GLY A 102 3.59 -8.76 8.05
N LEU A 103 2.42 -8.13 7.99
CA LEU A 103 1.31 -8.43 8.88
C LEU A 103 0.02 -8.64 8.09
N ILE A 104 -0.63 -9.79 8.26
CA ILE A 104 -1.94 -10.07 7.68
C ILE A 104 -2.91 -10.53 8.77
N TRP A 105 -4.14 -10.01 8.75
CA TRP A 105 -5.24 -10.50 9.59
C TRP A 105 -6.55 -10.52 8.81
N PRO A 106 -7.50 -11.40 9.13
CA PRO A 106 -8.80 -11.45 8.48
C PRO A 106 -9.75 -10.39 9.04
N ILE A 107 -10.61 -9.85 8.18
CA ILE A 107 -11.81 -9.08 8.54
C ILE A 107 -13.04 -9.69 7.87
N GLY A 108 -14.22 -9.40 8.41
CA GLY A 108 -15.49 -9.97 7.96
C GLY A 108 -16.08 -9.23 6.76
N THR A 109 -17.41 -9.09 6.75
CA THR A 109 -18.16 -8.44 5.67
C THR A 109 -18.24 -6.93 5.88
N GLN A 110 -18.26 -6.18 4.79
CA GLN A 110 -18.38 -4.72 4.79
C GLN A 110 -19.69 -4.29 5.46
N ILE A 111 -19.63 -3.28 6.32
CA ILE A 111 -20.78 -2.77 7.07
C ILE A 111 -21.48 -1.63 6.31
N ASP A 112 -20.70 -0.72 5.72
CA ASP A 112 -21.21 0.42 4.95
C ASP A 112 -20.39 0.65 3.67
N ASP A 113 -21.03 1.19 2.63
CA ASP A 113 -20.44 1.55 1.34
C ASP A 113 -19.63 2.86 1.41
N ASP A 114 -19.98 3.76 2.34
CA ASP A 114 -19.33 5.06 2.51
C ASP A 114 -18.33 5.03 3.69
N PRO A 115 -17.04 5.34 3.49
CA PRO A 115 -16.07 5.47 4.59
C PRO A 115 -16.48 6.57 5.57
N ASP A 116 -16.50 6.27 6.87
CA ASP A 116 -16.63 7.28 7.92
C ASP A 116 -15.24 7.70 8.43
N PRO A 117 -14.71 8.87 8.02
CA PRO A 117 -13.39 9.31 8.45
C PRO A 117 -13.31 9.55 9.96
N GLN A 118 -14.43 9.66 10.69
CA GLN A 118 -14.38 9.79 12.15
C GLN A 118 -14.04 8.48 12.84
N LEU A 119 -14.30 7.33 12.21
CA LEU A 119 -14.07 6.02 12.80
C LEU A 119 -12.57 5.71 12.90
N PHE A 120 -11.79 6.16 11.91
CA PHE A 120 -10.36 5.88 11.80
C PHE A 120 -9.48 7.13 11.80
N ASP A 121 -9.91 8.20 12.50
CA ASP A 121 -9.11 9.41 12.74
C ASP A 121 -8.61 10.11 11.46
N GLY A 122 -9.50 10.21 10.47
CA GLY A 122 -9.24 10.83 9.16
C GLY A 122 -8.86 9.86 8.06
N ASP A 123 -8.58 8.59 8.40
CA ASP A 123 -8.29 7.56 7.41
C ASP A 123 -9.56 7.09 6.69
N MET A 124 -9.51 7.05 5.37
CA MET A 124 -10.65 6.78 4.49
C MET A 124 -10.96 5.28 4.31
N PHE A 125 -10.64 4.45 5.31
CA PHE A 125 -10.94 3.03 5.30
C PHE A 125 -12.43 2.76 5.52
N ARG A 126 -12.95 1.70 4.90
CA ARG A 126 -14.31 1.21 5.11
C ARG A 126 -14.34 0.26 6.30
N GLU A 127 -15.45 0.33 7.04
CA GLU A 127 -15.70 -0.53 8.19
C GLU A 127 -16.17 -1.92 7.75
N HIS A 128 -15.57 -2.96 8.33
CA HIS A 128 -15.98 -4.35 8.22
C HIS A 128 -16.32 -4.94 9.59
N THR A 129 -17.07 -6.04 9.62
CA THR A 129 -17.27 -6.79 10.84
C THR A 129 -15.96 -7.44 11.32
N GLN A 130 -15.82 -7.61 12.63
CA GLN A 130 -14.65 -8.29 13.21
C GLN A 130 -14.70 -9.80 12.89
N ALA A 131 -13.59 -10.35 12.37
CA ALA A 131 -13.44 -11.79 12.11
C ALA A 131 -12.53 -12.49 13.14
N LEU A 132 -11.64 -11.75 13.79
CA LEU A 132 -10.77 -12.25 14.86
C LEU A 132 -11.55 -12.51 16.15
N THR A 133 -11.05 -13.46 16.96
CA THR A 133 -11.42 -13.55 18.37
C THR A 133 -10.83 -12.37 19.16
N ASP A 134 -11.36 -12.06 20.35
CA ASP A 134 -10.79 -11.00 21.20
C ASP A 134 -9.30 -11.28 21.50
N GLU A 135 -8.91 -12.54 21.69
CA GLU A 135 -7.52 -12.95 21.94
C GLU A 135 -6.63 -12.70 20.71
N ASP A 136 -7.07 -13.11 19.52
CA ASP A 136 -6.30 -12.90 18.29
C ASP A 136 -6.25 -11.41 17.90
N LEU A 137 -7.30 -10.64 18.22
CA LEU A 137 -7.35 -9.19 18.02
C LEU A 137 -6.27 -8.50 18.85
N ASP A 138 -6.23 -8.79 20.15
CA ASP A 138 -5.21 -8.27 21.06
C ASP A 138 -3.81 -8.70 20.62
N ALA A 139 -3.64 -9.94 20.16
CA ALA A 139 -2.37 -10.44 19.65
C ALA A 139 -1.93 -9.76 18.34
N THR A 140 -2.87 -9.42 17.45
CA THR A 140 -2.59 -8.69 16.20
C THR A 140 -2.10 -7.27 16.51
N VAL A 141 -2.78 -6.57 17.42
CA VAL A 141 -2.36 -5.25 17.90
C VAL A 141 -0.98 -5.32 18.57
N ALA A 142 -0.79 -6.28 19.48
CA ALA A 142 0.46 -6.46 20.19
C ALA A 142 1.63 -6.71 19.23
N THR A 143 1.44 -7.50 18.18
CA THR A 143 2.46 -7.78 17.16
C THR A 143 3.03 -6.50 16.56
N PHE A 144 2.17 -5.59 16.08
CA PHE A 144 2.65 -4.35 15.48
C PHE A 144 3.31 -3.42 16.50
N ARG A 145 2.69 -3.27 17.69
CA ARG A 145 3.20 -2.39 18.75
C ARG A 145 4.56 -2.85 19.27
N GLU A 146 4.72 -4.15 19.51
CA GLU A 146 5.98 -4.74 19.98
C GLU A 146 7.06 -4.58 18.92
N TRP A 147 6.79 -4.91 17.66
CA TRP A 147 7.71 -4.68 16.56
C TRP A 147 8.17 -3.22 16.50
N GLN A 148 7.23 -2.26 16.47
CA GLN A 148 7.55 -0.84 16.35
C GLN A 148 8.33 -0.32 17.57
N SER A 149 8.00 -0.78 18.77
CA SER A 149 8.69 -0.38 20.01
C SER A 149 10.14 -0.84 20.10
N ASN A 150 10.49 -1.89 19.34
CA ASN A 150 11.85 -2.42 19.27
C ASN A 150 12.71 -1.71 18.21
N LEU A 151 12.14 -0.79 17.43
CA LEU A 151 12.86 -0.06 16.40
C LEU A 151 13.75 1.02 16.99
N VAL A 152 14.90 1.22 16.36
CA VAL A 152 15.78 2.35 16.59
C VAL A 152 15.86 3.13 15.29
N CYS A 153 15.07 4.20 15.18
CA CYS A 153 15.11 5.10 14.03
C CYS A 153 16.43 5.90 14.05
N ALA A 154 17.01 6.13 12.87
CA ALA A 154 18.18 7.00 12.74
C ALA A 154 17.78 8.48 12.62
N GLU A 155 16.51 8.72 12.34
CA GLU A 155 15.84 10.01 12.23
C GLU A 155 15.49 10.57 13.61
N ASP A 156 15.33 11.89 13.69
CA ASP A 156 14.87 12.62 14.88
C ASP A 156 13.36 12.42 15.11
N ILE A 157 12.88 11.18 15.06
CA ILE A 157 11.50 10.81 15.40
C ILE A 157 11.43 10.66 16.93
N ASP A 158 10.50 11.38 17.56
CA ASP A 158 10.34 11.31 19.01
C ASP A 158 9.46 10.13 19.45
N ASP A 159 9.56 9.75 20.73
CA ASP A 159 8.81 8.63 21.30
C ASP A 159 7.28 8.80 21.16
N ARG A 160 6.80 10.05 21.09
CA ARG A 160 5.37 10.35 20.96
C ARG A 160 4.89 10.11 19.52
N GLU A 161 5.65 10.51 18.52
CA GLU A 161 5.35 10.23 17.10
C GLU A 161 5.29 8.72 16.86
N MET A 162 6.23 7.96 17.43
CA MET A 162 6.17 6.50 17.43
C MET A 162 4.90 5.98 18.11
N GLU A 163 4.60 6.43 19.33
CA GLU A 163 3.40 5.99 20.05
C GLU A 163 2.10 6.31 19.29
N ASP A 164 2.00 7.49 18.68
CA ASP A 164 0.84 7.93 17.92
C ASP A 164 0.67 7.10 16.64
N GLY A 165 1.76 6.74 15.95
CA GLY A 165 1.74 5.79 14.83
C GLY A 165 1.22 4.40 15.23
N ALA A 166 1.71 3.86 16.34
CA ALA A 166 1.25 2.57 16.86
C ALA A 166 -0.24 2.58 17.27
N LYS A 167 -0.72 3.68 17.85
CA LYS A 167 -2.15 3.86 18.19
C LYS A 167 -3.03 3.96 16.94
N ARG A 168 -2.53 4.57 15.87
CA ARG A 168 -3.26 4.66 14.60
C ARG A 168 -3.51 3.27 14.02
N VAL A 169 -2.49 2.42 13.97
CA VAL A 169 -2.62 1.02 13.49
C VAL A 169 -3.52 0.20 14.42
N GLU A 170 -3.40 0.38 15.74
CA GLU A 170 -4.30 -0.27 16.72
C GLU A 170 -5.77 0.06 16.44
N ARG A 171 -6.12 1.32 16.13
CA ARG A 171 -7.50 1.71 15.80
C ARG A 171 -8.02 1.01 14.55
N TRP A 172 -7.17 0.83 13.55
CA TRP A 172 -7.57 0.15 12.31
C TRP A 172 -7.87 -1.32 12.56
N ILE A 173 -6.98 -2.00 13.29
CA ILE A 173 -7.14 -3.42 13.64
C ILE A 173 -8.40 -3.62 14.49
N THR A 174 -8.56 -2.82 15.55
CA THR A 174 -9.67 -2.97 16.51
C THR A 174 -11.02 -2.53 15.95
N GLY A 175 -11.05 -1.60 15.00
CA GLY A 175 -12.27 -1.14 14.36
C GLY A 175 -12.63 -1.87 13.06
N GLY A 176 -11.92 -2.94 12.68
CA GLY A 176 -12.24 -3.71 11.48
C GLY A 176 -12.10 -2.94 10.17
N ALA A 177 -11.11 -2.04 10.08
CA ALA A 177 -10.81 -1.31 8.84
C ALA A 177 -10.33 -2.23 7.72
N ASP A 178 -10.67 -1.92 6.46
CA ASP A 178 -10.13 -2.58 5.25
C ASP A 178 -8.73 -2.12 4.88
N VAL A 179 -7.83 -2.20 5.85
CA VAL A 179 -6.45 -1.75 5.70
C VAL A 179 -5.73 -2.49 4.59
N ALA A 180 -5.22 -1.76 3.62
CA ALA A 180 -4.12 -2.16 2.76
C ALA A 180 -3.19 -0.94 2.70
N THR A 181 -2.08 -1.00 3.43
CA THR A 181 -1.14 0.12 3.52
C THR A 181 0.25 -0.33 4.00
N ALA A 182 1.21 0.60 3.98
CA ALA A 182 2.59 0.35 4.35
C ALA A 182 3.09 1.37 5.41
N PRO A 183 2.78 1.14 6.70
CA PRO A 183 3.32 1.99 7.76
C PRO A 183 4.86 2.01 7.74
N ASP A 184 5.42 3.21 7.81
CA ASP A 184 6.84 3.52 7.64
C ASP A 184 7.44 4.24 8.86
N PRO A 185 7.42 3.62 10.06
CA PRO A 185 7.84 4.27 11.30
C PRO A 185 9.28 4.79 11.28
N CYS A 186 10.17 4.17 10.49
CA CYS A 186 11.47 4.75 10.15
C CYS A 186 11.82 4.47 8.68
N PHE A 187 12.75 5.22 8.08
CA PHE A 187 13.20 4.98 6.70
C PHE A 187 13.75 3.56 6.52
N ARG A 188 14.50 3.06 7.52
CA ARG A 188 15.16 1.74 7.50
C ARG A 188 14.32 0.61 8.10
N ALA A 189 13.14 0.92 8.64
CA ALA A 189 12.26 -0.04 9.30
C ALA A 189 10.82 0.23 8.90
N ARG A 190 10.30 -0.63 8.02
CA ARG A 190 9.02 -0.41 7.33
C ARG A 190 8.14 -1.65 7.44
N SER A 191 6.90 -1.55 7.00
CA SER A 191 5.97 -2.68 7.05
C SER A 191 5.05 -2.70 5.84
N GLY A 192 4.48 -3.87 5.56
CA GLY A 192 3.35 -4.05 4.66
C GLY A 192 2.25 -4.76 5.45
N VAL A 193 1.13 -4.08 5.63
CA VAL A 193 0.02 -4.56 6.47
C VAL A 193 -1.26 -4.69 5.65
N TYR A 194 -1.98 -5.79 5.84
CA TYR A 194 -3.20 -6.07 5.08
C TYR A 194 -4.26 -6.76 5.93
N ALA A 195 -5.43 -6.13 6.01
CA ALA A 195 -6.66 -6.68 6.53
C ALA A 195 -7.38 -7.43 5.40
N TRP A 196 -7.30 -8.75 5.38
CA TRP A 196 -7.84 -9.60 4.31
C TRP A 196 -9.37 -9.76 4.47
N PRO A 197 -10.20 -9.19 3.57
CA PRO A 197 -11.65 -9.25 3.71
C PRO A 197 -12.24 -10.62 3.35
N GLU A 198 -13.36 -10.96 4.00
CA GLU A 198 -14.09 -12.20 3.74
C GLU A 198 -14.50 -12.31 2.25
N GLY A 199 -14.25 -13.49 1.66
CA GLY A 199 -14.61 -13.78 0.27
C GLY A 199 -13.62 -13.28 -0.79
N VAL A 200 -12.61 -12.50 -0.39
CA VAL A 200 -11.48 -12.16 -1.28
C VAL A 200 -10.60 -13.39 -1.49
N SER A 201 -10.27 -13.68 -2.75
CA SER A 201 -9.44 -14.85 -3.09
C SER A 201 -8.01 -14.72 -2.56
N LYS A 202 -7.35 -15.85 -2.29
CA LYS A 202 -5.93 -15.84 -1.90
C LYS A 202 -5.04 -15.16 -2.95
N THR A 203 -5.28 -15.37 -4.24
CA THR A 203 -4.52 -14.70 -5.32
C THR A 203 -4.66 -13.18 -5.23
N THR A 204 -5.87 -12.66 -5.02
CA THR A 204 -6.10 -11.23 -4.82
C THR A 204 -5.42 -10.73 -3.54
N ALA A 205 -5.47 -11.50 -2.45
CA ALA A 205 -4.75 -11.16 -1.22
C ALA A 205 -3.22 -11.11 -1.44
N THR A 206 -2.67 -12.04 -2.22
CA THR A 206 -1.25 -12.04 -2.62
C THR A 206 -0.92 -10.78 -3.42
N GLU A 207 -1.73 -10.44 -4.43
CA GLU A 207 -1.55 -9.24 -5.26
C GLU A 207 -1.54 -7.97 -4.41
N VAL A 208 -2.55 -7.78 -3.55
CA VAL A 208 -2.69 -6.61 -2.68
C VAL A 208 -1.56 -6.56 -1.66
N TRP A 209 -1.21 -7.67 -1.01
CA TRP A 209 -0.13 -7.66 -0.03
C TRP A 209 1.21 -7.28 -0.66
N PHE A 210 1.54 -7.78 -1.85
CA PHE A 210 2.77 -7.39 -2.54
C PHE A 210 2.72 -5.94 -3.07
N HIS A 211 1.54 -5.41 -3.41
CA HIS A 211 1.36 -3.97 -3.70
C HIS A 211 1.76 -3.13 -2.49
N GLU A 212 1.19 -3.42 -1.32
CA GLU A 212 1.52 -2.66 -0.12
C GLU A 212 2.97 -2.88 0.33
N ALA A 213 3.47 -4.11 0.23
CA ALA A 213 4.86 -4.38 0.50
C ALA A 213 5.78 -3.56 -0.42
N TYR A 214 5.41 -3.33 -1.68
CA TYR A 214 6.19 -2.48 -2.59
C TYR A 214 6.32 -1.05 -2.06
N HIS A 215 5.26 -0.43 -1.55
CA HIS A 215 5.33 0.89 -0.92
C HIS A 215 6.30 0.90 0.27
N GLY A 216 6.24 -0.14 1.10
CA GLY A 216 7.15 -0.30 2.23
C GLY A 216 8.57 -0.72 1.85
N LEU A 217 8.84 -1.17 0.63
CA LEU A 217 10.14 -1.70 0.20
C LEU A 217 10.87 -0.80 -0.80
N SER A 218 10.13 -0.08 -1.63
CA SER A 218 10.66 0.95 -2.52
C SER A 218 11.17 2.11 -1.67
N ASN A 219 12.43 2.50 -1.87
CA ASN A 219 13.04 3.58 -1.09
C ASN A 219 12.47 4.95 -1.48
N TYR A 220 12.90 6.01 -0.77
CA TYR A 220 12.57 7.44 -1.00
C TYR A 220 11.10 7.73 -1.31
N LEU A 221 10.32 7.87 -0.23
CA LEU A 221 8.95 8.35 -0.27
C LEU A 221 8.93 9.88 -0.38
N ILE A 222 7.73 10.40 -0.63
CA ILE A 222 7.45 11.84 -0.79
C ILE A 222 8.09 12.67 0.33
N ARG A 223 7.97 12.22 1.57
CA ARG A 223 8.54 12.89 2.76
C ARG A 223 10.05 13.11 2.67
N GLN A 224 10.83 12.09 2.29
CA GLN A 224 12.29 12.24 2.26
C GLN A 224 12.73 13.23 1.19
N CYS A 225 12.06 13.23 0.05
CA CYS A 225 12.35 14.19 -1.02
C CYS A 225 11.85 15.60 -0.72
N SER A 226 10.68 15.73 -0.09
CA SER A 226 10.17 16.98 0.48
C SER A 226 11.18 17.64 1.42
N VAL A 227 11.72 16.87 2.38
CA VAL A 227 12.75 17.34 3.31
C VAL A 227 14.06 17.67 2.57
N ALA A 228 14.51 16.80 1.66
CA ALA A 228 15.79 16.99 0.95
C ALA A 228 15.77 18.20 0.00
N GLU A 229 14.63 18.46 -0.66
CA GLU A 229 14.45 19.57 -1.60
C GLU A 229 13.91 20.84 -0.93
N ASN A 230 13.54 20.77 0.36
CA ASN A 230 12.89 21.83 1.12
C ASN A 230 11.64 22.36 0.40
N GLN A 231 10.73 21.45 0.09
CA GLN A 231 9.45 21.71 -0.58
C GLN A 231 8.31 21.07 0.22
N PRO A 232 7.10 21.64 0.21
CA PRO A 232 5.94 21.00 0.83
C PRO A 232 5.62 19.65 0.17
N GLU A 233 5.16 18.66 0.94
CA GLU A 233 4.77 17.33 0.40
C GLU A 233 3.64 17.46 -0.63
N GLU A 234 2.75 18.44 -0.46
CA GLU A 234 1.63 18.74 -1.34
C GLU A 234 2.07 19.01 -2.79
N LYS A 235 3.31 19.47 -2.99
CA LYS A 235 3.90 19.68 -4.32
C LYS A 235 3.98 18.37 -5.09
N TYR A 236 4.18 17.26 -4.40
CA TYR A 236 4.45 15.95 -4.98
C TYR A 236 3.21 15.06 -5.02
N GLU A 237 2.03 15.53 -4.60
CA GLU A 237 0.79 14.76 -4.65
C GLU A 237 0.50 14.19 -6.05
N GLY A 238 0.85 14.95 -7.09
CA GLY A 238 0.73 14.52 -8.48
C GLY A 238 1.56 13.28 -8.81
N ILE A 239 2.67 12.99 -8.11
CA ILE A 239 3.53 11.84 -8.39
C ILE A 239 2.93 10.50 -7.94
N ARG A 240 1.86 10.53 -7.13
CA ARG A 240 1.24 9.33 -6.57
C ARG A 240 0.85 8.31 -7.64
N TRP A 241 0.47 8.76 -8.85
CA TRP A 241 0.14 7.85 -9.95
C TRP A 241 1.28 6.88 -10.29
N PHE A 242 2.53 7.35 -10.19
CA PHE A 242 3.69 6.55 -10.51
C PHE A 242 3.96 5.54 -9.40
N ALA A 243 3.88 5.96 -8.14
CA ALA A 243 4.01 5.08 -6.98
C ALA A 243 2.97 3.96 -7.01
N GLU A 244 1.68 4.30 -7.09
CA GLU A 244 0.58 3.32 -7.14
C GLU A 244 0.64 2.42 -8.39
N GLY A 245 0.97 2.99 -9.55
CA GLY A 245 1.11 2.21 -10.78
C GLY A 245 2.24 1.18 -10.71
N THR A 246 3.39 1.55 -10.13
CA THR A 246 4.52 0.62 -9.95
C THR A 246 4.25 -0.43 -8.87
N ALA A 247 3.56 -0.05 -7.78
CA ALA A 247 3.14 -0.97 -6.74
C ALA A 247 2.16 -2.02 -7.27
N GLU A 248 1.16 -1.62 -8.06
CA GLU A 248 0.18 -2.57 -8.62
C GLU A 248 0.85 -3.44 -9.69
N TYR A 249 1.77 -2.89 -10.48
CA TYR A 249 2.59 -3.68 -11.41
C TYR A 249 3.40 -4.77 -10.66
N PHE A 250 4.08 -4.38 -9.59
CA PHE A 250 4.87 -5.29 -8.76
C PHE A 250 4.01 -6.34 -8.06
N GLY A 251 2.86 -5.96 -7.52
CA GLY A 251 1.90 -6.86 -6.88
C GLY A 251 1.46 -7.99 -7.81
N ASN A 252 1.05 -7.66 -9.04
CA ASN A 252 0.68 -8.65 -10.05
C ASN A 252 1.88 -9.51 -10.48
N TYR A 253 3.07 -8.92 -10.63
CA TYR A 253 4.31 -9.65 -10.95
C TYR A 253 4.67 -10.68 -9.87
N MET A 254 4.68 -10.27 -8.60
CA MET A 254 5.03 -11.13 -7.48
C MET A 254 3.98 -12.22 -7.24
N ALA A 255 2.69 -11.90 -7.33
CA ALA A 255 1.64 -12.90 -7.25
C ALA A 255 1.80 -13.97 -8.33
N ALA A 256 2.06 -13.57 -9.58
CA ALA A 256 2.34 -14.53 -10.65
C ALA A 256 3.59 -15.37 -10.35
N LYS A 257 4.68 -14.75 -9.90
CA LYS A 257 5.93 -15.43 -9.56
C LYS A 257 5.75 -16.48 -8.47
N ILE A 258 5.09 -16.13 -7.37
CA ILE A 258 4.82 -17.03 -6.24
C ILE A 258 3.91 -18.19 -6.65
N GLU A 259 2.93 -17.92 -7.51
CA GLU A 259 1.98 -18.93 -8.00
C GLU A 259 2.51 -19.74 -9.19
N GLY A 260 3.73 -19.46 -9.68
CA GLY A 260 4.33 -20.13 -10.83
C GLY A 260 3.66 -19.80 -12.17
N ARG A 261 3.02 -18.63 -12.27
CA ARG A 261 2.44 -18.08 -13.50
C ARG A 261 3.40 -17.09 -14.17
N ASP A 262 3.17 -16.84 -15.46
CA ASP A 262 3.92 -15.87 -16.29
C ASP A 262 3.02 -14.85 -16.99
N ASP A 263 1.75 -14.75 -16.57
CA ASP A 263 0.70 -13.98 -17.24
C ASP A 263 0.40 -12.62 -16.58
N TYR A 264 1.25 -12.12 -15.68
CA TYR A 264 0.98 -10.88 -14.92
C TYR A 264 0.67 -9.66 -15.81
N VAL A 265 1.36 -9.49 -16.94
CA VAL A 265 1.04 -8.42 -17.91
C VAL A 265 -0.38 -8.60 -18.46
N GLN A 266 -0.81 -9.83 -18.75
CA GLN A 266 -2.17 -10.10 -19.20
C GLN A 266 -3.21 -9.85 -18.10
N VAL A 267 -2.86 -10.07 -16.83
CA VAL A 267 -3.71 -9.74 -15.68
C VAL A 267 -3.89 -8.22 -15.58
N ILE A 268 -2.79 -7.45 -15.59
CA ILE A 268 -2.79 -5.98 -15.53
C ILE A 268 -3.65 -5.39 -16.64
N LEU A 269 -3.37 -5.76 -17.90
CA LEU A 269 -4.10 -5.22 -19.05
C LEU A 269 -5.58 -5.64 -19.06
N ARG A 270 -5.89 -6.85 -18.59
CA ARG A 270 -7.28 -7.30 -18.46
C ARG A 270 -8.04 -6.52 -17.39
N LYS A 271 -7.45 -6.28 -16.22
CA LYS A 271 -8.04 -5.47 -15.15
C LYS A 271 -8.35 -4.07 -15.66
N ALA A 272 -7.36 -3.38 -16.22
CA ALA A 272 -7.52 -2.04 -16.78
C ALA A 272 -8.56 -1.98 -17.91
N TYR A 273 -8.54 -2.93 -18.85
CA TYR A 273 -9.51 -3.00 -19.94
C TYR A 273 -10.95 -3.18 -19.43
N ASN A 274 -11.16 -4.07 -18.45
CA ASN A 274 -12.50 -4.33 -17.91
C ASN A 274 -13.04 -3.11 -17.15
N ASP A 275 -12.21 -2.48 -16.32
CA ASP A 275 -12.59 -1.28 -15.57
C ASP A 275 -12.90 -0.10 -16.51
N TYR A 276 -12.03 0.16 -17.49
CA TYR A 276 -12.24 1.24 -18.46
C TYR A 276 -13.51 1.04 -19.31
N ARG A 277 -13.88 -0.21 -19.61
CA ARG A 277 -15.15 -0.51 -20.30
C ARG A 277 -16.37 -0.42 -19.39
N GLY A 278 -16.18 -0.65 -18.09
CA GLY A 278 -17.20 -0.47 -17.07
C GLY A 278 -17.55 1.00 -16.86
N ASP A 279 -16.55 1.88 -16.96
CA ASP A 279 -16.70 3.33 -16.85
C ASP A 279 -15.91 4.10 -17.93
N PRO A 280 -16.45 4.17 -19.17
CA PRO A 280 -15.79 4.87 -20.26
C PRO A 280 -15.72 6.38 -19.98
N GLY A 281 -14.51 6.87 -19.68
CA GLY A 281 -14.27 8.25 -19.25
C GLY A 281 -13.80 8.37 -17.81
N ALA A 282 -13.61 7.25 -17.11
CA ALA A 282 -12.92 7.22 -15.83
C ALA A 282 -11.55 7.90 -15.92
N ASP A 283 -11.23 8.68 -14.88
CA ASP A 283 -9.94 9.35 -14.77
C ASP A 283 -8.82 8.33 -14.54
N PHE A 284 -7.58 8.70 -14.87
CA PHE A 284 -6.39 7.87 -14.71
C PHE A 284 -6.03 7.60 -13.23
N ASN A 285 -6.80 8.15 -12.29
CA ASN A 285 -6.65 8.00 -10.84
C ASN A 285 -7.20 6.65 -10.33
N ASN A 286 -6.71 5.55 -10.89
CA ASN A 286 -7.02 4.17 -10.49
C ASN A 286 -5.73 3.32 -10.67
N ALA A 287 -5.37 2.53 -9.65
CA ALA A 287 -4.14 1.74 -9.64
C ALA A 287 -4.05 0.76 -10.84
N TYR A 288 -5.15 0.16 -11.29
CA TYR A 288 -5.18 -0.70 -12.47
C TYR A 288 -4.86 0.06 -13.75
N PHE A 289 -5.40 1.27 -13.90
CA PHE A 289 -5.09 2.14 -15.05
C PHE A 289 -3.63 2.58 -15.00
N GLN A 290 -3.14 2.94 -13.81
CA GLN A 290 -1.77 3.38 -13.62
C GLN A 290 -0.77 2.24 -13.90
N ALA A 291 -1.04 1.02 -13.44
CA ALA A 291 -0.23 -0.16 -13.77
C ALA A 291 -0.22 -0.47 -15.28
N ALA A 292 -1.37 -0.32 -15.96
CA ALA A 292 -1.41 -0.41 -17.41
C ALA A 292 -0.59 0.72 -18.06
N GLY A 293 -0.63 1.93 -17.50
CA GLY A 293 0.22 3.05 -17.91
C GLY A 293 1.72 2.76 -17.76
N ILE A 294 2.14 2.16 -16.65
CA ILE A 294 3.52 1.68 -16.44
C ILE A 294 3.90 0.66 -17.50
N GLN A 295 3.02 -0.32 -17.79
CA GLN A 295 3.26 -1.29 -18.86
C GLN A 295 3.37 -0.62 -20.24
N LEU A 296 2.55 0.39 -20.53
CA LEU A 296 2.63 1.14 -21.79
C LEU A 296 3.98 1.87 -21.92
N MET A 297 4.46 2.52 -20.86
CA MET A 297 5.78 3.14 -20.87
C MET A 297 6.92 2.13 -21.08
N ILE A 298 6.80 0.92 -20.51
CA ILE A 298 7.75 -0.17 -20.76
C ILE A 298 7.75 -0.56 -22.24
N GLU A 299 6.57 -0.73 -22.86
CA GLU A 299 6.46 -1.07 -24.29
C GLU A 299 6.97 0.04 -25.21
N ARG A 300 6.84 1.30 -24.78
CA ARG A 300 7.39 2.49 -25.44
C ARG A 300 8.89 2.66 -25.23
N GLY A 301 9.49 1.91 -24.30
CA GLY A 301 10.91 2.00 -23.95
C GLY A 301 11.26 3.25 -23.12
N THR A 302 10.27 3.92 -22.53
CA THR A 302 10.47 5.08 -21.64
C THR A 302 10.63 4.66 -20.17
N LEU A 303 10.25 3.42 -19.84
CA LEU A 303 10.58 2.74 -18.58
C LEU A 303 11.32 1.42 -18.81
N ASP A 304 12.14 1.06 -17.83
CA ASP A 304 12.78 -0.24 -17.71
C ASP A 304 12.01 -1.11 -16.72
N ALA A 305 11.49 -2.25 -17.19
CA ALA A 305 10.70 -3.18 -16.38
C ALA A 305 11.46 -3.72 -15.17
N GLU A 306 12.79 -3.91 -15.28
CA GLU A 306 13.59 -4.41 -14.16
C GLU A 306 13.74 -3.33 -13.08
N LYS A 307 13.86 -2.06 -13.49
CA LYS A 307 13.90 -0.94 -12.55
C LYS A 307 12.57 -0.67 -11.85
N VAL A 308 11.45 -1.00 -12.50
CA VAL A 308 10.13 -1.00 -11.87
C VAL A 308 10.08 -2.10 -10.81
N LYS A 309 10.52 -3.32 -11.14
CA LYS A 309 10.48 -4.46 -10.19
C LYS A 309 11.41 -4.29 -9.00
N ASP A 310 12.62 -3.78 -9.22
CA ASP A 310 13.63 -3.64 -8.16
C ASP A 310 13.51 -2.34 -7.32
N GLY A 311 12.50 -1.51 -7.62
CA GLY A 311 12.21 -0.26 -6.93
C GLY A 311 13.22 0.86 -7.20
N SER A 312 14.21 0.67 -8.07
CA SER A 312 15.35 1.59 -8.18
C SER A 312 15.04 2.93 -8.84
N TYR A 313 13.84 3.12 -9.39
CA TYR A 313 13.34 4.45 -9.74
C TYR A 313 13.17 5.34 -8.51
N PHE A 314 12.90 4.76 -7.35
CA PHE A 314 12.72 5.48 -6.09
C PHE A 314 13.98 5.49 -5.24
N ASN A 315 15.19 5.37 -5.82
CA ASN A 315 16.45 5.44 -5.06
C ASN A 315 17.05 6.85 -4.99
N ASP A 316 16.43 7.81 -5.65
CA ASP A 316 16.71 9.24 -5.58
C ASP A 316 15.43 10.03 -5.86
N CYS A 317 15.44 11.35 -5.70
CA CYS A 317 14.25 12.20 -5.89
C CYS A 317 13.98 12.61 -7.35
N ALA A 318 14.82 12.21 -8.31
CA ALA A 318 14.67 12.63 -9.71
C ALA A 318 13.41 12.06 -10.38
N TYR A 319 12.86 10.96 -9.86
CA TYR A 319 11.60 10.40 -10.34
C TYR A 319 10.44 11.39 -10.25
N MET A 320 10.45 12.28 -9.24
CA MET A 320 9.40 13.27 -9.02
C MET A 320 9.27 14.24 -10.19
N GLU A 321 10.40 14.75 -10.69
CA GLU A 321 10.40 15.63 -11.86
C GLU A 321 10.16 14.85 -13.15
N THR A 322 10.72 13.65 -13.26
CA THR A 322 10.66 12.82 -14.47
C THR A 322 9.25 12.34 -14.79
N PHE A 323 8.49 11.95 -13.76
CA PHE A 323 7.15 11.39 -13.89
C PHE A 323 6.04 12.35 -13.39
N ASP A 324 6.36 13.63 -13.21
CA ASP A 324 5.37 14.66 -12.90
C ASP A 324 4.25 14.66 -13.98
N PRO A 325 2.96 14.74 -13.60
CA PRO A 325 1.85 14.76 -14.57
C PRO A 325 1.89 15.91 -15.60
N GLY A 326 2.69 16.95 -15.36
CA GLY A 326 2.95 18.03 -16.30
C GLY A 326 3.92 17.68 -17.43
N GLN A 327 4.64 16.55 -17.33
CA GLN A 327 5.59 16.10 -18.34
C GLN A 327 4.90 15.44 -19.54
N ALA A 328 5.53 15.54 -20.71
CA ALA A 328 4.94 15.08 -21.97
C ALA A 328 4.63 13.57 -22.00
N GLU A 329 5.51 12.74 -21.44
CA GLU A 329 5.30 11.29 -21.43
C GLU A 329 4.17 10.88 -20.45
N PRO A 330 4.16 11.27 -19.16
CA PRO A 330 3.00 11.05 -18.28
C PRO A 330 1.66 11.53 -18.86
N GLN A 331 1.61 12.70 -19.53
CA GLN A 331 0.40 13.18 -20.21
C GLN A 331 -0.04 12.23 -21.33
N TYR A 332 0.90 11.80 -22.18
CA TYR A 332 0.62 10.84 -23.24
C TYR A 332 0.06 9.52 -22.67
N ILE A 333 0.63 9.03 -21.57
CA ILE A 333 0.18 7.80 -20.92
C ILE A 333 -1.23 7.95 -20.34
N ALA A 334 -1.51 9.05 -19.64
CA ALA A 334 -2.85 9.34 -19.11
C ALA A 334 -3.93 9.47 -20.21
N GLU A 335 -3.54 9.87 -21.43
CA GLU A 335 -4.46 9.95 -22.57
C GLU A 335 -4.64 8.60 -23.31
N ASN A 336 -3.69 7.67 -23.15
CA ASN A 336 -3.61 6.44 -23.98
C ASN A 336 -3.63 5.11 -23.20
N PHE A 337 -3.67 5.11 -21.86
CA PHE A 337 -3.73 3.88 -21.05
C PHE A 337 -4.93 2.98 -21.39
N GLY A 338 -6.03 3.57 -21.89
CA GLY A 338 -7.24 2.85 -22.28
C GLY A 338 -7.20 2.23 -23.68
N GLN A 339 -6.12 2.43 -24.45
CA GLN A 339 -5.97 1.93 -25.83
C GLN A 339 -5.58 0.43 -25.87
N ILE A 340 -6.26 -0.38 -25.06
CA ILE A 340 -6.05 -1.82 -24.93
C ILE A 340 -7.06 -2.54 -25.84
N VAL A 341 -6.57 -3.47 -26.66
CA VAL A 341 -7.38 -4.33 -27.52
C VAL A 341 -7.36 -5.77 -27.00
N GLU A 342 -8.54 -6.40 -27.03
CA GLU A 342 -8.67 -7.84 -26.78
C GLU A 342 -8.74 -8.58 -28.13
N SER A 343 -7.85 -9.56 -28.30
CA SER A 343 -7.84 -10.41 -29.49
C SER A 343 -7.44 -11.84 -29.12
N GLY A 344 -8.35 -12.79 -29.34
CA GLY A 344 -8.09 -14.21 -29.10
C GLY A 344 -7.81 -14.54 -27.63
N GLY A 345 -8.45 -13.83 -26.70
CA GLY A 345 -8.26 -13.99 -25.26
C GLY A 345 -7.00 -13.32 -24.70
N ARG A 346 -6.30 -12.52 -25.51
CA ARG A 346 -5.11 -11.76 -25.10
C ARG A 346 -5.38 -10.27 -25.13
N TYR A 347 -4.76 -9.56 -24.20
CA TYR A 347 -4.85 -8.11 -24.05
C TYR A 347 -3.50 -7.50 -24.42
N GLN A 348 -3.53 -6.45 -25.23
CA GLN A 348 -2.34 -5.73 -25.69
C GLN A 348 -2.69 -4.29 -26.03
N PHE A 349 -1.71 -3.39 -25.98
CA PHE A 349 -1.90 -2.03 -26.49
C PHE A 349 -2.03 -2.01 -28.02
N SER A 350 -2.70 -0.99 -28.54
CA SER A 350 -2.70 -0.70 -29.97
C SER A 350 -1.30 -0.25 -30.43
N GLU A 351 -0.97 -0.50 -31.70
CA GLU A 351 0.30 -0.02 -32.26
C GLU A 351 0.42 1.51 -32.22
N ASP A 352 -0.71 2.23 -32.34
CA ASP A 352 -0.74 3.69 -32.25
C ASP A 352 -0.34 4.16 -30.83
N ALA A 353 -0.84 3.51 -29.77
CA ALA A 353 -0.47 3.84 -28.39
C ALA A 353 1.01 3.55 -28.09
N ILE A 354 1.58 2.50 -28.69
CA ILE A 354 3.00 2.16 -28.49
C ILE A 354 3.90 3.11 -29.29
N ASN A 355 3.53 3.50 -30.51
CA ASN A 355 4.44 4.22 -31.41
C ASN A 355 4.30 5.76 -31.35
N GLY A 356 3.19 6.31 -30.83
CA GLY A 356 2.96 7.76 -30.78
C GLY A 356 2.24 8.29 -32.00
#